data_AF-A0A3C1RD40-F1
#
_entry.id   AF-A0A3C1RD40-F1
#
_cell.length_a   1.000
_cell.length_b   1.000
_cell.length_c   1.000
_cell.angle_alpha   90.00
_cell.angle_beta   90.00
_cell.angle_gamma   90.00
#
_symmetry.space_group_name_H-M   'P 1'
#
loop_
_entity.id
_entity.type
_entity.pdbx_description
1 polymer ?
#
loop_
_entity_poly.entity_id
_entity_poly.type
_entity_poly.pdbx_seq_one_letter_code
_entity_poly.pdbx_strand_id
1 'polypeptide(L)'
;KYAACTRVLKNINILPFEGATIGRELYKEANLMQAIKQIEKKDYFKALSFIEDAKKWPENLGSGKPYQKDIDERLEDWISYLIMNKQGNKQEADKYLSKILLFTKSLTDPDVHIIEPNHLISAWTIERTKNRAEADNFIQVMVKSNRDSKILPWIKNIFENNYSGLPTISTPESGVIVRLLENYKTAIK
;
A
#
# COMPACT_ATOMS: atom_id res chain seq x y z
N LYS A 1 7.10 -19.60 -0.48
CA LYS A 1 7.56 -19.24 -1.85
C LYS A 1 8.08 -17.80 -1.96
N TYR A 2 7.57 -16.80 -1.22
CA TYR A 2 8.09 -15.40 -1.26
C TYR A 2 9.57 -15.21 -0.93
N ALA A 3 10.11 -15.92 0.08
CA ALA A 3 11.54 -15.84 0.42
C ALA A 3 12.47 -16.34 -0.70
N ALA A 4 12.02 -17.30 -1.52
CA ALA A 4 12.76 -17.74 -2.69
C ALA A 4 12.72 -16.68 -3.79
N CYS A 5 11.56 -16.04 -3.99
CA CYS A 5 11.39 -14.94 -4.93
C CYS A 5 12.34 -13.78 -4.61
N THR A 6 12.36 -13.28 -3.36
CA THR A 6 13.27 -12.18 -3.00
C THR A 6 14.74 -12.56 -3.13
N ARG A 7 15.11 -13.82 -2.91
CA ARG A 7 16.47 -14.29 -3.15
C ARG A 7 16.85 -14.23 -4.62
N VAL A 8 15.96 -14.66 -5.52
CA VAL A 8 16.20 -14.55 -6.97
C VAL A 8 16.27 -13.08 -7.38
N LEU A 9 15.29 -12.27 -6.99
CA LEU A 9 15.23 -10.84 -7.34
C LEU A 9 16.45 -10.05 -6.84
N LYS A 10 17.03 -10.40 -5.69
CA LYS A 10 18.26 -9.77 -5.18
C LYS A 10 19.52 -10.12 -5.99
N ASN A 11 19.50 -11.16 -6.82
CA ASN A 11 20.68 -11.67 -7.53
C ASN A 11 20.59 -11.59 -9.05
N ILE A 12 19.39 -11.46 -9.63
CA ILE A 12 19.25 -11.23 -11.08
C ILE A 12 19.66 -9.80 -11.43
N ASN A 13 20.15 -9.62 -12.65
CA ASN A 13 20.39 -8.31 -13.23
C ASN A 13 19.48 -8.15 -14.45
N ILE A 14 18.47 -7.30 -14.33
CA ILE A 14 17.54 -6.95 -15.41
C ILE A 14 18.07 -5.69 -16.09
N LEU A 15 18.28 -5.75 -17.40
CA LEU A 15 18.70 -4.59 -18.16
C LEU A 15 17.60 -3.51 -18.13
N PRO A 16 17.95 -2.24 -17.89
CA PRO A 16 16.96 -1.16 -17.87
C PRO A 16 16.39 -0.94 -19.26
N PHE A 17 15.07 -0.74 -19.32
CA PHE A 17 14.34 -0.31 -20.51
C PHE A 17 13.15 0.57 -20.07
N GLU A 18 12.61 1.38 -20.98
CA GLU A 18 11.47 2.24 -20.68
C GLU A 18 10.26 1.40 -20.25
N GLY A 19 9.72 1.70 -19.05
CA GLY A 19 8.61 0.95 -18.48
C GLY A 19 8.99 -0.33 -17.71
N ALA A 20 10.27 -0.57 -17.42
CA ALA A 20 10.70 -1.67 -16.57
C ALA A 20 10.26 -1.47 -15.10
N THR A 21 9.04 -1.86 -14.75
CA THR A 21 8.49 -1.75 -13.39
C THR A 21 8.26 -3.11 -12.72
N ILE A 22 8.03 -4.16 -13.51
CA ILE A 22 7.60 -5.49 -13.03
C ILE A 22 8.59 -6.09 -12.00
N GLY A 23 9.90 -5.97 -12.23
CA GLY A 23 10.90 -6.49 -11.29
C GLY A 23 10.79 -5.84 -9.91
N ARG A 24 10.62 -4.51 -9.90
CA ARG A 24 10.43 -3.69 -8.69
C ARG A 24 9.09 -3.95 -8.01
N GLU A 25 8.01 -4.14 -8.78
CA GLU A 25 6.68 -4.50 -8.28
C GLU A 25 6.69 -5.87 -7.59
N LEU A 26 7.29 -6.89 -8.24
CA LEU A 26 7.46 -8.22 -7.65
C LEU A 26 8.31 -8.18 -6.39
N TYR A 27 9.35 -7.34 -6.37
CA TYR A 27 10.18 -7.13 -5.19
C TYR A 27 9.39 -6.48 -4.03
N LYS A 28 8.54 -5.49 -4.33
CA LYS A 28 7.61 -4.88 -3.36
C LYS A 28 6.68 -5.94 -2.78
N GLU A 29 5.96 -6.66 -3.64
CA GLU A 29 4.96 -7.66 -3.24
C GLU A 29 5.59 -8.77 -2.39
N ALA A 30 6.72 -9.32 -2.84
CA ALA A 30 7.37 -10.44 -2.16
C ALA A 30 7.90 -10.04 -0.77
N ASN A 31 8.34 -8.80 -0.58
CA ASN A 31 8.75 -8.29 0.72
C ASN A 31 7.54 -8.02 1.62
N LEU A 32 6.48 -7.36 1.11
CA LEU A 32 5.28 -7.10 1.90
C LEU A 32 4.57 -8.37 2.35
N MET A 33 4.46 -9.38 1.47
CA MET A 33 3.93 -10.69 1.86
C MET A 33 4.78 -11.41 2.90
N GLN A 34 6.11 -11.17 2.92
CA GLN A 34 6.96 -11.67 3.99
C GLN A 34 6.75 -10.91 5.30
N ALA A 35 6.57 -9.57 5.23
CA ALA A 35 6.24 -8.77 6.39
C ALA A 35 4.95 -9.26 7.05
N ILE A 36 3.88 -9.49 6.29
CA ILE A 36 2.60 -10.04 6.77
C ILE A 36 2.82 -11.36 7.53
N LYS A 37 3.61 -12.27 6.98
CA LYS A 37 3.94 -13.55 7.64
C LYS A 37 4.73 -13.40 8.94
N GLN A 38 5.53 -12.34 9.07
CA GLN A 38 6.22 -12.06 10.34
C GLN A 38 5.29 -11.39 11.35
N ILE A 39 4.36 -10.54 10.90
CA ILE A 39 3.29 -9.96 11.74
C ILE A 39 2.43 -11.06 12.37
N GLU A 40 2.03 -12.07 11.59
CA GLU A 40 1.29 -13.25 12.09
C GLU A 40 2.06 -14.01 13.18
N LYS A 41 3.39 -14.04 13.06
CA LYS A 41 4.31 -14.65 14.05
C LYS A 41 4.64 -13.72 15.21
N LYS A 42 4.11 -12.49 15.22
CA LYS A 42 4.45 -11.41 16.16
C LYS A 42 5.93 -11.00 16.13
N ASP A 43 6.66 -11.35 15.07
CA ASP A 43 8.04 -10.89 14.83
C ASP A 43 8.02 -9.53 14.13
N TYR A 44 7.68 -8.50 14.92
CA TYR A 44 7.52 -7.14 14.42
C TYR A 44 8.82 -6.52 13.92
N PHE A 45 9.95 -6.84 14.54
CA PHE A 45 11.26 -6.35 14.10
C PHE A 45 11.57 -6.82 12.67
N LYS A 46 11.39 -8.12 12.41
CA LYS A 46 11.63 -8.67 11.07
C LYS A 46 10.58 -8.21 10.07
N ALA A 47 9.33 -8.02 10.50
CA ALA A 47 8.29 -7.45 9.66
C ALA A 47 8.69 -6.06 9.14
N LEU A 48 9.15 -5.17 10.03
CA LEU A 48 9.61 -3.83 9.68
C LEU A 48 10.80 -3.87 8.72
N SER A 49 11.75 -4.79 8.91
CA SER A 49 12.87 -4.97 7.97
C SER A 49 12.40 -5.33 6.56
N PHE A 50 11.36 -6.16 6.43
CA PHE A 50 10.79 -6.47 5.11
C PHE A 50 10.03 -5.28 4.51
N ILE A 51 9.35 -4.48 5.32
CA ILE A 51 8.66 -3.27 4.84
C ILE A 51 9.69 -2.25 4.31
N GLU A 52 10.79 -2.04 5.03
CA GLU A 52 11.89 -1.18 4.56
C GLU A 52 12.54 -1.72 3.29
N ASP A 53 12.68 -3.05 3.15
CA ASP A 53 13.09 -3.66 1.89
C ASP A 53 12.09 -3.37 0.76
N ALA A 54 10.77 -3.40 1.02
CA ALA A 54 9.75 -3.13 0.02
C ALA A 54 9.76 -1.68 -0.52
N LYS A 55 10.28 -0.72 0.24
CA LYS A 55 10.45 0.69 -0.15
C LYS A 55 11.65 0.93 -1.08
N LYS A 56 12.64 0.04 -1.08
CA LYS A 56 13.86 0.19 -1.89
C LYS A 56 13.59 0.08 -3.37
N TRP A 57 14.41 0.76 -4.17
CA TRP A 57 14.45 0.69 -5.63
C TRP A 57 15.78 0.07 -6.07
N PRO A 58 15.90 -1.27 -6.12
CA PRO A 58 17.15 -1.92 -6.48
C PRO A 58 17.46 -1.71 -7.96
N GLU A 59 18.61 -1.11 -8.26
CA GLU A 59 19.04 -0.81 -9.64
C GLU A 59 19.14 -2.07 -10.51
N ASN A 60 19.53 -3.20 -9.90
CA ASN A 60 19.64 -4.50 -10.57
C ASN A 60 18.29 -5.04 -11.09
N LEU A 61 17.18 -4.42 -10.72
CA LEU A 61 15.84 -4.76 -11.23
C LEU A 61 15.41 -3.91 -12.42
N GLY A 62 16.32 -3.09 -12.98
CA GLY A 62 16.11 -2.33 -14.21
C GLY A 62 15.15 -1.14 -14.06
N SER A 63 14.64 -0.89 -12.86
CA SER A 63 13.68 0.17 -12.59
C SER A 63 14.38 1.38 -11.96
N GLY A 64 14.36 2.52 -12.67
CA GLY A 64 14.85 3.78 -12.12
C GLY A 64 13.97 4.28 -10.97
N LYS A 65 14.58 4.85 -9.93
CA LYS A 65 13.84 5.43 -8.80
C LYS A 65 13.08 6.69 -9.26
N PRO A 66 11.75 6.77 -9.09
CA PRO A 66 10.96 7.96 -9.40
C PRO A 66 11.31 9.15 -8.50
N TYR A 67 10.83 10.33 -8.86
CA TYR A 67 10.87 11.48 -7.97
C TYR A 67 10.05 11.21 -6.71
N GLN A 68 10.47 11.80 -5.60
CA GLN A 68 9.85 11.54 -4.29
C GLN A 68 8.34 11.80 -4.24
N LYS A 69 7.84 12.76 -5.04
CA LYS A 69 6.42 13.09 -5.15
C LYS A 69 5.58 11.98 -5.80
N ASP A 70 6.19 11.13 -6.59
CA ASP A 70 5.54 10.06 -7.37
C ASP A 70 5.61 8.70 -6.66
N ILE A 71 6.27 8.64 -5.50
CA ILE A 71 6.39 7.41 -4.71
C ILE A 71 5.21 7.31 -3.73
N ASP A 72 4.28 6.41 -4.01
CA ASP A 72 3.19 6.07 -3.10
C ASP A 72 3.58 4.93 -2.13
N GLU A 73 3.95 5.30 -0.92
CA GLU A 73 4.28 4.38 0.19
C GLU A 73 3.13 4.17 1.19
N ARG A 74 1.88 4.58 0.86
CA ARG A 74 0.76 4.52 1.81
C ARG A 74 0.56 3.12 2.40
N LEU A 75 0.74 2.06 1.61
CA LEU A 75 0.61 0.69 2.09
C LEU A 75 1.71 0.31 3.08
N GLU A 76 2.97 0.59 2.75
CA GLU A 76 4.11 0.37 3.61
C GLU A 76 3.98 1.13 4.94
N ASP A 77 3.61 2.41 4.88
CA ASP A 77 3.40 3.25 6.05
C ASP A 77 2.21 2.78 6.89
N TRP A 78 1.13 2.30 6.27
CA TRP A 78 -0.03 1.77 6.98
C TRP A 78 0.28 0.49 7.75
N ILE A 79 1.02 -0.43 7.14
CA ILE A 79 1.44 -1.67 7.81
C ILE A 79 2.38 -1.31 8.98
N SER A 80 3.29 -0.35 8.78
CA SER A 80 4.20 0.12 9.83
C SER A 80 3.45 0.79 10.99
N TYR A 81 2.45 1.64 10.70
CA TYR A 81 1.53 2.22 11.68
C TYR A 81 0.91 1.13 12.56
N LEU A 82 0.39 0.07 11.95
CA LEU A 82 -0.30 -0.99 12.67
C LEU A 82 0.63 -1.84 13.53
N ILE A 83 1.87 -2.06 13.08
CA ILE A 83 2.91 -2.68 13.91
C ILE A 83 3.18 -1.80 15.14
N MET A 84 3.47 -0.52 14.96
CA MET A 84 3.75 0.41 16.07
C MET A 84 2.58 0.51 17.05
N ASN A 85 1.35 0.58 16.52
CA ASN A 85 0.15 0.62 17.33
C ASN A 85 -0.04 -0.67 18.15
N LYS A 86 0.20 -1.85 17.56
CA LYS A 86 0.17 -3.13 18.29
C LYS A 86 1.25 -3.22 19.37
N GLN A 87 2.40 -2.57 19.18
CA GLN A 87 3.47 -2.49 20.18
C GLN A 87 3.22 -1.41 21.26
N GLY A 88 2.11 -0.67 21.19
CA GLY A 88 1.81 0.43 22.12
C GLY A 88 2.66 1.68 21.88
N ASN A 89 3.45 1.73 20.81
CA ASN A 89 4.28 2.89 20.47
C ASN A 89 3.46 3.93 19.69
N LYS A 90 2.57 4.62 20.42
CA LYS A 90 1.63 5.58 19.82
C LYS A 90 2.33 6.73 19.08
N GLN A 91 3.41 7.27 19.64
CA GLN A 91 4.13 8.38 19.02
C GLN A 91 4.68 8.00 17.65
N GLU A 92 5.26 6.80 17.52
CA GLU A 92 5.76 6.33 16.24
C GLU A 92 4.63 5.97 15.27
N ALA A 93 3.54 5.39 15.78
CA ALA A 93 2.33 5.12 15.00
C ALA A 93 1.77 6.41 14.37
N ASP A 94 1.68 7.50 15.12
CA ASP A 94 1.14 8.79 14.65
C ASP A 94 2.01 9.42 13.56
N LYS A 95 3.33 9.16 13.54
CA LYS A 95 4.22 9.62 12.46
C LYS A 95 3.86 8.96 11.13
N TYR A 96 3.53 7.67 11.12
CA TYR A 96 3.12 6.97 9.90
C TYR A 96 1.75 7.46 9.40
N LEU A 97 0.79 7.71 10.29
CA LEU A 97 -0.48 8.35 9.89
C LEU A 97 -0.25 9.73 9.28
N SER A 98 0.68 10.51 9.84
CA SER A 98 1.04 11.83 9.33
C SER A 98 1.62 11.76 7.91
N LYS A 99 2.47 10.77 7.61
CA LYS A 99 3.00 10.53 6.25
C LYS A 99 1.89 10.20 5.26
N ILE A 100 0.95 9.33 5.64
CA ILE A 100 -0.20 8.98 4.80
C ILE A 100 -1.08 10.20 4.54
N LEU A 101 -1.35 11.03 5.56
CA LEU A 101 -2.10 12.27 5.39
C LEU A 101 -1.39 13.27 4.48
N LEU A 102 -0.06 13.36 4.57
CA LEU A 102 0.74 14.23 3.70
C LEU A 102 0.60 13.81 2.23
N PHE A 103 0.76 12.53 1.91
CA PHE A 103 0.53 12.01 0.55
C PHE A 103 -0.94 12.18 0.12
N THR A 104 -1.89 11.98 1.03
CA THR A 104 -3.32 12.15 0.72
C THR A 104 -3.65 13.58 0.27
N LYS A 105 -2.94 14.60 0.81
CA LYS A 105 -3.08 16.00 0.38
C LYS A 105 -2.53 16.25 -1.02
N SER A 106 -1.51 15.51 -1.45
CA SER A 106 -0.92 15.69 -2.79
C SER A 106 -1.78 15.06 -3.90
N LEU A 107 -2.83 14.29 -3.58
CA LEU A 107 -3.75 13.72 -4.57
C LEU A 107 -4.53 14.75 -5.39
N THR A 108 -4.51 16.03 -4.99
CA THR A 108 -5.10 17.13 -5.78
C THR A 108 -4.16 17.62 -6.89
N ASP A 109 -2.90 17.23 -6.86
CA ASP A 109 -1.92 17.54 -7.90
C ASP A 109 -2.12 16.57 -9.09
N PRO A 110 -2.41 17.08 -10.30
CA PRO A 110 -2.64 16.23 -11.48
C PRO A 110 -1.41 15.44 -11.92
N ASP A 111 -0.20 15.83 -11.50
CA ASP A 111 1.05 15.17 -11.88
C ASP A 111 1.45 14.03 -10.93
N VAL A 112 0.74 13.86 -9.81
CA VAL A 112 1.03 12.78 -8.85
C VAL A 112 0.58 11.45 -9.41
N HIS A 113 1.47 10.46 -9.36
CA HIS A 113 1.11 9.08 -9.69
C HIS A 113 0.13 8.49 -8.65
N ILE A 114 -1.04 8.05 -9.10
CA ILE A 114 -2.12 7.56 -8.23
C ILE A 114 -2.22 6.03 -8.30
N ILE A 115 -1.98 5.37 -7.18
CA ILE A 115 -2.37 3.97 -6.97
C ILE A 115 -3.76 3.94 -6.31
N GLU A 116 -4.80 3.78 -7.13
CA GLU A 116 -6.19 3.95 -6.67
C GLU A 116 -6.56 3.11 -5.43
N PRO A 117 -6.21 1.80 -5.32
CA PRO A 117 -6.58 1.01 -4.14
C PRO A 117 -6.10 1.60 -2.81
N ASN A 118 -5.00 2.37 -2.81
CA ASN A 118 -4.48 3.00 -1.61
C ASN A 118 -5.37 4.17 -1.11
N HIS A 119 -6.37 4.62 -1.86
CA HIS A 119 -7.38 5.54 -1.33
C HIS A 119 -8.15 4.94 -0.14
N LEU A 120 -8.28 3.61 -0.07
CA LEU A 120 -8.86 2.96 1.10
C LEU A 120 -8.03 3.23 2.38
N ILE A 121 -6.70 3.25 2.24
CA ILE A 121 -5.76 3.56 3.33
C ILE A 121 -5.90 5.03 3.75
N SER A 122 -6.01 5.94 2.78
CA SER A 122 -6.30 7.35 3.04
C SER A 122 -7.60 7.50 3.81
N ALA A 123 -8.67 6.82 3.41
CA ALA A 123 -9.97 6.86 4.11
C ALA A 123 -9.87 6.34 5.55
N TRP A 124 -9.24 5.18 5.78
CA TRP A 124 -9.03 4.65 7.14
C TRP A 124 -8.18 5.56 8.03
N THR A 125 -7.21 6.25 7.43
CA THR A 125 -6.36 7.22 8.13
C THR A 125 -7.14 8.46 8.51
N ILE A 126 -7.96 9.00 7.60
CA ILE A 126 -8.85 10.13 7.88
C ILE A 126 -9.86 9.77 8.98
N GLU A 127 -10.48 8.60 8.91
CA GLU A 127 -11.43 8.13 9.93
C GLU A 127 -10.80 8.08 11.32
N ARG A 128 -9.54 7.63 11.41
CA ARG A 128 -8.79 7.50 12.67
C ARG A 128 -8.30 8.82 13.23
N THR A 129 -7.82 9.70 12.37
CA THR A 129 -7.17 10.95 12.78
C THR A 129 -8.16 12.10 12.93
N LYS A 130 -9.32 11.98 12.27
CA LYS A 130 -10.39 12.96 12.28
C LYS A 130 -11.68 12.28 12.70
N ASN A 131 -12.53 11.90 11.74
CA ASN A 131 -13.82 11.29 11.99
C ASN A 131 -14.34 10.58 10.73
N ARG A 132 -15.40 9.78 10.90
CA ARG A 132 -16.04 9.03 9.82
C ARG A 132 -16.61 9.92 8.70
N ALA A 133 -17.24 11.04 9.05
CA ALA A 133 -17.87 11.94 8.08
C ALA A 133 -16.85 12.54 7.09
N GLU A 134 -15.66 12.91 7.55
CA GLU A 134 -14.59 13.38 6.66
C GLU A 134 -14.05 12.27 5.76
N ALA A 135 -13.97 11.03 6.24
CA ALA A 135 -13.54 9.89 5.44
C ALA A 135 -14.57 9.53 4.36
N ASP A 136 -15.86 9.54 4.70
CA ASP A 136 -16.95 9.34 3.74
C ASP A 136 -16.94 10.45 2.66
N ASN A 137 -16.76 11.72 3.08
CA ASN A 137 -16.65 12.83 2.13
C ASN A 137 -15.45 12.65 1.18
N PHE A 138 -14.28 12.24 1.70
CA PHE A 138 -13.12 11.95 0.88
C PHE A 138 -13.41 10.89 -0.20
N ILE A 139 -14.01 9.75 0.18
CA ILE A 139 -14.37 8.70 -0.79
C ILE A 139 -15.36 9.22 -1.82
N GLN A 140 -16.38 9.99 -1.41
CA GLN A 140 -17.36 10.57 -2.34
C GLN A 140 -16.72 11.52 -3.34
N VAL A 141 -15.75 12.35 -2.91
CA VAL A 141 -14.98 13.22 -3.80
C VAL A 141 -14.22 12.38 -4.82
N MET A 142 -13.51 11.33 -4.39
CA MET A 142 -12.77 10.46 -5.31
C MET A 142 -13.69 9.79 -6.34
N VAL A 143 -14.83 9.23 -5.91
CA VAL A 143 -15.84 8.61 -6.80
C VAL A 143 -16.40 9.62 -7.81
N LYS A 144 -16.69 10.86 -7.38
CA LYS A 144 -17.25 11.90 -8.26
C LYS A 144 -16.25 12.36 -9.31
N SER A 145 -14.98 12.47 -8.93
CA SER A 145 -13.90 12.94 -9.80
C SER A 145 -13.42 11.88 -10.79
N ASN A 146 -13.71 10.60 -10.56
CA ASN A 146 -13.20 9.50 -11.38
C ASN A 146 -14.28 8.42 -11.60
N ARG A 147 -15.32 8.81 -12.36
CA ARG A 147 -16.56 8.03 -12.54
C ARG A 147 -16.36 6.70 -13.28
N ASP A 148 -15.30 6.60 -14.07
CA ASP A 148 -14.99 5.40 -14.86
C ASP A 148 -14.13 4.38 -14.08
N SER A 149 -13.66 4.72 -12.87
CA SER A 149 -12.87 3.81 -12.04
C SER A 149 -13.70 2.61 -11.60
N LYS A 150 -13.19 1.41 -11.91
CA LYS A 150 -13.74 0.14 -11.44
C LYS A 150 -13.31 -0.19 -10.00
N ILE A 151 -12.31 0.52 -9.47
CA ILE A 151 -11.72 0.26 -8.15
C ILE A 151 -12.41 1.11 -7.08
N LEU A 152 -12.84 2.34 -7.39
CA LEU A 152 -13.50 3.21 -6.41
C LEU A 152 -14.80 2.63 -5.82
N PRO A 153 -15.67 1.95 -6.59
CA PRO A 153 -16.80 1.21 -6.02
C PRO A 153 -16.36 0.10 -5.04
N TRP A 154 -15.28 -0.62 -5.36
CA TRP A 154 -14.70 -1.63 -4.46
C TRP A 154 -14.19 -0.96 -3.17
N ILE A 155 -13.45 0.14 -3.26
CA ILE A 155 -12.96 0.91 -2.09
C ILE A 155 -14.12 1.33 -1.19
N LYS A 156 -15.16 1.91 -1.77
CA LYS A 156 -16.35 2.35 -1.03
C LYS A 156 -16.99 1.17 -0.28
N ASN A 157 -17.24 0.07 -0.97
CA ASN A 157 -17.83 -1.13 -0.39
C ASN A 157 -16.99 -1.68 0.77
N ILE A 158 -15.66 -1.79 0.60
CA ILE A 158 -14.77 -2.26 1.65
C ILE A 158 -14.78 -1.33 2.87
N PHE A 159 -14.75 -0.01 2.66
CA PHE A 159 -14.78 0.98 3.74
C PHE A 159 -16.10 0.97 4.53
N GLU A 160 -17.20 0.64 3.86
CA GLU A 160 -18.53 0.47 4.46
C GLU A 160 -18.74 -0.93 5.07
N ASN A 161 -17.70 -1.80 5.05
CA ASN A 161 -17.78 -3.20 5.45
C ASN A 161 -18.83 -4.01 4.67
N ASN A 162 -19.13 -3.61 3.43
CA ASN A 162 -19.98 -4.34 2.51
C ASN A 162 -19.12 -5.20 1.56
N TYR A 163 -19.20 -6.53 1.70
CA TYR A 163 -18.36 -7.46 0.94
C TYR A 163 -19.12 -8.20 -0.17
N SER A 164 -20.39 -7.87 -0.40
CA SER A 164 -21.24 -8.55 -1.36
C SER A 164 -20.96 -8.06 -2.79
N GLY A 165 -20.64 -8.98 -3.70
CA GLY A 165 -20.53 -8.68 -5.14
C GLY A 165 -19.32 -7.81 -5.51
N LEU A 166 -18.20 -7.93 -4.79
CA LEU A 166 -16.98 -7.20 -5.11
C LEU A 166 -16.44 -7.59 -6.50
N PRO A 167 -16.08 -6.61 -7.35
CA PRO A 167 -15.56 -6.89 -8.68
C PRO A 167 -14.16 -7.53 -8.60
N THR A 168 -13.85 -8.44 -9.53
CA THR A 168 -12.48 -8.93 -9.70
C THR A 168 -11.60 -7.83 -10.28
N ILE A 169 -10.65 -7.32 -9.51
CA ILE A 169 -9.68 -6.31 -9.95
C ILE A 169 -8.48 -7.03 -10.60
N SER A 170 -8.27 -6.83 -11.90
CA SER A 170 -7.33 -7.61 -12.71
C SER A 170 -6.08 -6.84 -13.19
N THR A 171 -5.89 -5.58 -12.82
CA THR A 171 -4.65 -4.86 -13.16
C THR A 171 -3.48 -5.35 -12.29
N PRO A 172 -2.24 -5.46 -12.82
CA PRO A 172 -1.11 -6.02 -12.08
C PRO A 172 -0.84 -5.29 -10.76
N GLU A 173 -0.66 -3.97 -10.80
CA GLU A 173 -0.33 -3.17 -9.61
C GLU A 173 -1.51 -3.07 -8.63
N SER A 174 -2.71 -2.78 -9.12
CA SER A 174 -3.89 -2.66 -8.25
C SER A 174 -4.29 -4.01 -7.64
N GLY A 175 -4.14 -5.10 -8.40
CA GLY A 175 -4.42 -6.45 -7.93
C GLY A 175 -3.47 -6.90 -6.81
N VAL A 176 -2.20 -6.50 -6.84
CA VAL A 176 -1.24 -6.76 -5.75
C VAL A 176 -1.68 -6.08 -4.46
N ILE A 177 -1.99 -4.78 -4.53
CA ILE A 177 -2.40 -3.99 -3.36
C ILE A 177 -3.72 -4.50 -2.79
N VAL A 178 -4.70 -4.80 -3.66
CA VAL A 178 -5.99 -5.39 -3.25
C VAL A 178 -5.77 -6.71 -2.51
N ARG A 179 -4.98 -7.65 -3.07
CA ARG A 179 -4.66 -8.92 -2.39
C ARG A 179 -3.95 -8.71 -1.07
N LEU A 180 -3.03 -7.74 -0.99
CA LEU A 180 -2.33 -7.40 0.25
C LEU A 180 -3.31 -6.90 1.32
N LEU A 181 -4.20 -5.97 0.95
CA LEU A 181 -5.22 -5.43 1.85
C LEU A 181 -6.22 -6.50 2.32
N GLU A 182 -6.62 -7.41 1.43
CA GLU A 182 -7.51 -8.53 1.76
C GLU A 182 -6.84 -9.55 2.69
N ASN A 183 -5.63 -9.99 2.38
CA ASN A 183 -4.87 -10.94 3.21
C ASN A 183 -4.59 -10.36 4.59
N TYR A 184 -4.28 -9.06 4.63
CA TYR A 184 -3.93 -8.37 5.86
C TYR A 184 -5.09 -8.25 6.85
N LYS A 185 -6.34 -8.09 6.36
CA LYS A 185 -7.54 -8.11 7.20
C LYS A 185 -7.65 -9.39 8.03
N THR A 186 -7.14 -10.50 7.52
CA THR A 186 -7.13 -11.80 8.19
C THR A 186 -6.01 -11.91 9.23
N ALA A 187 -4.87 -11.26 9.01
CA ALA A 187 -3.67 -11.36 9.86
C ALA A 187 -3.72 -10.52 11.16
N ILE A 188 -4.63 -9.54 11.26
CA ILE A 188 -4.67 -8.57 12.38
C ILE A 188 -5.87 -8.72 13.32
N LYS A 189 -6.90 -9.47 12.91
CA LYS A 189 -7.97 -9.94 13.81
C LYS A 189 -7.38 -10.76 14.95
#